data_AF-A0AA38CIQ7-F1
#
_entry.id   AF-A0AA38CIQ7-F1
#
_cell.length_a   1.000
_cell.length_b   1.000
_cell.length_c   1.000
_cell.angle_alpha   90.00
_cell.angle_beta   90.00
_cell.angle_gamma   90.00
#
_symmetry.space_group_name_H-M   'P 1'
#
loop_
_entity.id
_entity.type
_entity.pdbx_description
1 polymer ?
#
loop_
_entity_poly.entity_id
_entity_poly.type
_entity_poly.pdbx_seq_one_letter_code
_entity_poly.pdbx_strand_id
1 'polypeptide(L)' 'MDVLAWSYADLKSFKPKDVQHDIPLKEDVKAFRQKQRHYNPKISGTIQAEIQKMLDVRIIFPIHHSTWVANIVPVRKKN' A
#
# COMPACT_ATOMS: atom_id res chain seq x y z
N MET A 1 -4.54 -15.82 -15.25
CA MET A 1 -5.87 -15.22 -15.48
C MET A 1 -6.15 -14.29 -14.33
N ASP A 2 -6.62 -13.08 -14.65
CA ASP A 2 -6.98 -12.06 -13.66
C ASP A 2 -8.34 -12.44 -13.07
N VAL A 3 -8.42 -12.64 -11.76
CA VAL A 3 -9.63 -13.18 -11.07
C VAL A 3 -10.52 -12.04 -10.54
N LEU A 4 -10.07 -10.79 -10.66
CA LEU A 4 -10.82 -9.62 -10.23
C LEU A 4 -11.59 -9.02 -11.41
N ALA A 5 -12.83 -8.58 -11.15
CA ALA A 5 -13.64 -7.86 -12.13
C ALA A 5 -13.12 -6.43 -12.43
N TRP A 6 -12.18 -5.93 -11.62
CA TRP A 6 -11.56 -4.61 -11.77
C TRP A 6 -10.05 -4.76 -11.95
N SER A 7 -9.51 -4.03 -12.92
CA SER A 7 -8.08 -3.82 -13.08
C SER A 7 -7.58 -2.70 -12.16
N TYR A 8 -6.26 -2.60 -11.98
CA TYR A 8 -5.65 -1.47 -11.26
C TYR A 8 -5.99 -0.10 -11.88
N ALA A 9 -6.23 -0.03 -13.19
CA ALA A 9 -6.63 1.21 -13.85
C ALA A 9 -8.07 1.62 -13.51
N ASP A 10 -8.93 0.65 -13.20
CA ASP A 10 -10.32 0.91 -12.78
C ASP A 10 -10.38 1.42 -11.33
N LEU A 11 -9.39 1.10 -10.50
CA LEU A 11 -9.20 1.60 -9.14
C LEU A 11 -8.64 3.04 -9.14
N LYS A 12 -9.28 3.93 -9.92
CA LYS A 12 -8.85 5.31 -10.05
C LYS A 12 -8.97 6.02 -8.70
N SER A 13 -7.85 6.47 -8.15
CA SER A 13 -7.85 7.31 -6.95
C SER A 13 -8.59 8.60 -7.21
N PHE A 14 -9.62 8.90 -6.41
CA PHE A 14 -10.24 10.22 -6.38
C PHE A 14 -9.23 11.24 -5.87
N LYS A 15 -9.32 12.49 -6.35
CA LYS A 15 -8.45 13.54 -5.81
C LYS A 15 -8.85 13.75 -4.35
N PRO A 16 -7.90 13.99 -3.43
CA PRO A 16 -8.22 14.25 -2.02
C PRO A 16 -9.22 15.40 -1.83
N LYS A 17 -9.26 16.35 -2.78
CA LYS A 17 -10.22 17.47 -2.80
C LYS A 17 -11.66 17.04 -3.06
N ASP A 18 -11.86 15.93 -3.79
CA ASP A 18 -13.17 15.45 -4.19
C ASP A 18 -13.76 14.56 -3.10
N VAL A 19 -12.95 13.64 -2.57
CA VAL A 19 -13.33 12.71 -1.50
C VAL A 19 -12.11 12.44 -0.62
N GLN A 20 -12.22 12.74 0.67
CA GLN A 20 -11.24 12.37 1.69
C GLN A 20 -11.94 11.60 2.81
N HIS A 21 -11.30 10.54 3.28
CA HIS A 21 -11.74 9.79 4.45
C HIS A 21 -10.77 10.04 5.60
N ASP A 22 -11.29 10.50 6.73
CA ASP A 22 -10.51 10.69 7.94
C ASP A 22 -10.71 9.48 8.86
N ILE A 23 -9.61 8.89 9.32
CA ILE A 23 -9.63 7.77 10.27
C ILE A 23 -9.42 8.35 11.68
N PRO A 24 -10.46 8.42 12.53
CA PRO A 24 -10.31 8.95 13.88
C PRO A 24 -9.46 8.01 14.74
N LEU A 25 -8.52 8.58 15.49
CA LEU A 25 -7.69 7.87 16.47
C LEU A 25 -8.19 8.16 17.89
N LYS A 26 -8.01 7.19 18.79
CA LYS A 26 -8.23 7.43 20.23
C LYS A 26 -7.14 8.34 20.78
N GLU A 27 -7.46 9.13 21.80
CA GLU A 27 -6.58 10.18 22.37
C GLU A 27 -5.21 9.67 22.81
N ASP A 28 -5.13 8.45 23.36
CA ASP A 28 -3.88 7.87 23.88
C ASP A 28 -3.03 7.12 22.85
N VAL A 29 -3.42 7.12 21.57
CA VAL A 29 -2.72 6.32 20.55
C VAL A 29 -1.53 7.10 19.99
N LYS A 30 -0.33 6.57 20.23
CA LYS A 30 0.91 7.09 19.66
C LYS A 30 1.23 6.45 18.32
N ALA A 31 1.87 7.22 17.45
CA ALA A 31 2.37 6.72 16.18
C ALA A 31 3.38 5.58 16.39
N PHE A 32 3.26 4.53 15.58
CA PHE A 32 4.14 3.37 15.65
C PHE A 32 4.88 3.16 14.33
N ARG A 33 6.20 3.10 14.43
CA ARG A 33 7.10 2.76 13.33
C ARG A 33 7.59 1.33 13.51
N GLN A 34 7.00 0.40 12.77
CA GLN A 34 7.43 -0.98 12.79
C GLN A 34 8.84 -1.11 12.18
N LYS A 35 9.72 -1.87 12.83
CA LYS A 35 11.05 -2.18 12.29
C LYS A 35 10.91 -2.88 10.94
N GLN A 36 11.63 -2.40 9.93
CA GLN A 36 11.62 -2.98 8.59
C GLN A 36 12.03 -4.46 8.64
N ARG A 37 11.22 -5.31 8.02
CA ARG A 37 11.53 -6.74 7.88
C ARG A 37 12.42 -6.98 6.67
N HIS A 38 13.34 -7.94 6.82
CA HIS A 38 14.07 -8.48 5.68
C HIS A 38 13.14 -9.37 4.85
N TYR A 39 13.14 -9.16 3.53
CA TYR A 39 12.41 -9.97 2.57
C TYR A 39 13.33 -10.99 1.92
N ASN A 40 12.78 -12.16 1.58
CA ASN A 40 13.51 -13.14 0.77
C ASN A 40 13.80 -12.52 -0.62
N PRO A 41 15.06 -12.55 -1.13
CA PRO A 41 15.40 -12.03 -2.45
C PRO A 41 14.57 -12.61 -3.61
N LYS A 42 14.02 -13.83 -3.45
CA LYS A 42 13.13 -14.44 -4.45
C LYS A 42 11.78 -13.73 -4.59
N ILE A 43 11.33 -13.01 -3.56
CA ILE A 43 10.01 -12.36 -3.50
C ILE A 43 10.13 -10.83 -3.60
N SER A 44 11.30 -10.26 -3.29
CA SER A 44 11.52 -8.81 -3.33
C SER A 44 11.19 -8.19 -4.69
N GLY A 45 11.56 -8.84 -5.79
CA GLY A 45 11.23 -8.39 -7.15
C GLY A 45 9.73 -8.33 -7.41
N THR A 46 8.97 -9.33 -6.94
CA THR A 46 7.51 -9.35 -7.08
C THR A 46 6.85 -8.26 -6.24
N ILE A 47 7.32 -8.03 -5.01
CA ILE A 47 6.83 -6.94 -4.15
C ILE A 47 7.05 -5.60 -4.85
N GLN A 48 8.27 -5.35 -5.35
CA GLN A 48 8.59 -4.10 -6.04
C GLN A 48 7.75 -3.90 -7.30
N ALA A 49 7.54 -4.95 -8.10
CA ALA A 49 6.70 -4.87 -9.29
C ALA A 49 5.24 -4.52 -8.95
N GLU A 50 4.69 -5.07 -7.87
CA GLU A 50 3.32 -4.77 -7.46
C GLU A 50 3.15 -3.35 -6.92
N ILE A 51 4.11 -2.87 -6.11
CA ILE A 51 4.17 -1.47 -5.66
C ILE A 51 4.26 -0.52 -6.86
N GLN A 52 5.09 -0.85 -7.86
CA GLN A 52 5.25 -0.01 -9.05
C GLN A 52 3.94 0.12 -9.82
N LYS A 53 3.20 -0.98 -10.03
CA LYS A 53 1.88 -0.92 -10.67
C LYS A 53 0.94 0.03 -9.94
N MET A 54 0.90 -0.03 -8.60
CA MET A 54 0.05 0.85 -7.78
C MET A 54 0.49 2.33 -7.85
N LEU A 55 1.80 2.59 -7.93
CA LEU A 55 2.36 3.94 -8.13
C LEU A 55 1.99 4.50 -9.50
N ASP A 56 2.08 3.70 -10.55
CA ASP A 56 1.81 4.12 -11.94
C ASP A 56 0.36 4.58 -12.11
N VAL A 57 -0.58 3.90 -11.46
CA VAL A 57 -2.01 4.29 -11.44
C VAL A 57 -2.38 5.28 -10.31
N ARG A 58 -1.40 5.73 -9.53
CA ARG A 58 -1.56 6.70 -8.43
C ARG A 58 -2.49 6.25 -7.29
N ILE A 59 -2.57 4.95 -7.03
CA ILE A 59 -3.24 4.39 -5.84
C ILE A 59 -2.47 4.72 -4.57
N ILE A 60 -1.14 4.66 -4.65
CA ILE A 60 -0.23 5.07 -3.58
C ILE A 60 0.69 6.19 -4.07
N PHE A 61 1.27 6.93 -3.14
CA PHE A 61 2.23 8.00 -3.40
C PHE A 61 3.32 8.02 -2.33
N PRO A 62 4.52 8.52 -2.65
CA PRO A 62 5.60 8.63 -1.67
C PRO A 62 5.24 9.67 -0.59
N ILE A 63 5.46 9.31 0.67
CA ILE A 63 5.34 10.21 1.82
C ILE A 63 6.69 10.33 2.52
N HIS A 64 7.10 11.56 2.80
CA HIS A 64 8.36 11.83 3.50
C HIS A 64 8.15 11.80 5.02
N HIS A 65 9.09 11.20 5.74
CA HIS A 65 9.20 11.26 7.20
C HIS A 65 7.97 10.77 8.01
N SER A 66 7.17 9.84 7.49
CA SER A 66 6.03 9.28 8.25
C SER A 66 6.49 8.64 9.57
N THR A 67 5.82 8.99 10.67
CA THR A 67 5.97 8.32 11.98
C THR A 67 5.21 7.00 12.04
N TRP A 68 4.26 6.80 11.11
CA TRP A 68 3.48 5.57 10.96
C TRP A 68 4.09 4.71 9.85
N VAL A 69 4.62 3.55 10.22
CA VAL A 69 5.19 2.60 9.26
C VAL A 69 4.76 1.19 9.61
N ALA A 70 4.11 0.52 8.68
CA ALA A 70 3.80 -0.90 8.75
C ALA A 70 4.62 -1.66 7.70
N ASN A 71 5.01 -2.90 8.03
CA ASN A 71 5.70 -3.76 7.07
C ASN A 71 4.75 -4.30 6.00
N ILE A 72 5.24 -4.42 4.77
CA ILE A 72 4.57 -5.18 3.72
C ILE A 72 4.65 -6.68 4.06
N VAL A 73 3.54 -7.39 3.93
CA VAL A 73 3.46 -8.84 4.13
C VAL A 73 3.07 -9.50 2.80
N PRO A 74 4.00 -10.15 2.09
CA PRO A 74 3.68 -10.83 0.85
C PRO A 74 2.83 -12.07 1.16
N VAL A 75 1.67 -12.17 0.52
CA VAL A 75 0.79 -13.34 0.60
C VAL A 75 0.66 -13.95 -0.78
N ARG A 76 0.95 -15.25 -0.90
CA ARG A 76 0.74 -15.99 -2.14
C ARG A 76 -0.75 -16.22 -2.30
N LYS A 77 -1.39 -15.54 -3.26
CA LYS A 77 -2.74 -15.92 -3.68
C LYS A 77 -2.70 -17.29 -4.34
N LYS A 78 -3.58 -18.18 -3.88
CA LYS A 78 -3.87 -19.43 -4.59
C LYS A 78 -4.80 -19.06 -5.74
N ASN A 79 -4.32 -19.26 -6.96
CA ASN A 79 -5.12 -19.22 -8.17
C ASN A 79 -5.27 -20.64 -8.69
#